data_AF-A0A9P7RD94-F1
#
_entry.id   AF-A0A9P7RD94-F1
#
_cell.length_a   1.000
_cell.length_b   1.000
_cell.length_c   1.000
_cell.angle_alpha   90.00
_cell.angle_beta   90.00
_cell.angle_gamma   90.00
#
_symmetry.space_group_name_H-M   'P 1'
#
loop_
_entity.id
_entity.type
_entity.pdbx_description
1 polymer ?
#
loop_
_entity_poly.entity_id
_entity_poly.type
_entity_poly.pdbx_seq_one_letter_code
_entity_poly.pdbx_strand_id
1 'polypeptide(L)'
;MATRRWYLETSPDGKYQFVSLKRSRSHHHHRHHHHHEEPAPAPAPCPAPTPAPPPPPPPVHHCCRDDCAHIAAPEYNDLLDRERKLREANDALARENYTLKCDLQASDVEGRRLSALLISAQAENQLLREDNAGLRRTIESSGGNAGKYLQEVERLRHKLQKVERELAARLRHGPHHHHHFGHGLGHGVAERIEELRRIVRAWEGKYDGVEEQNRRLRRELHEQRCVVAGQDERIREYERILRRHGFIRYE
;
A
#
# COMPACT_ATOMS: atom_id res chain seq x y z
N MET A 1 -19.21 41.80 -6.60
CA MET A 1 -17.81 41.60 -7.09
C MET A 1 -17.59 40.11 -7.30
N ALA A 2 -17.21 39.66 -8.51
CA ALA A 2 -17.02 38.24 -8.79
C ALA A 2 -15.71 37.74 -8.15
N THR A 3 -15.82 36.79 -7.22
CA THR A 3 -14.70 36.01 -6.67
C THR A 3 -13.96 35.30 -7.79
N ARG A 4 -12.77 35.80 -8.15
CA ARG A 4 -11.87 35.12 -9.09
C ARG A 4 -11.30 33.87 -8.41
N ARG A 5 -11.70 32.70 -8.89
CA ARG A 5 -11.16 31.41 -8.44
C ARG A 5 -9.92 31.10 -9.27
N TRP A 6 -8.78 30.92 -8.61
CA TRP A 6 -7.50 30.58 -9.24
C TRP A 6 -7.32 29.06 -9.22
N TYR A 7 -6.88 28.49 -10.34
CA TYR A 7 -6.62 27.05 -10.48
C TYR A 7 -5.15 26.82 -10.80
N LEU A 8 -4.58 25.72 -10.30
CA LEU A 8 -3.22 25.27 -10.55
C LEU A 8 -3.24 24.15 -11.59
N GLU A 9 -2.56 24.37 -12.72
CA GLU A 9 -2.36 23.36 -13.75
C GLU A 9 -0.86 23.14 -13.97
N THR A 10 -0.46 21.91 -14.28
CA THR A 10 0.92 21.58 -14.70
C THR A 10 1.06 21.76 -16.20
N SER A 11 2.03 22.57 -16.62
CA SER A 11 2.40 22.72 -18.03
C SER A 11 2.96 21.41 -18.60
N PRO A 12 3.04 21.26 -19.94
CA PRO A 12 3.64 20.10 -20.59
C PRO A 12 5.11 19.83 -20.15
N ASP A 13 5.80 20.84 -19.65
CA ASP A 13 7.16 20.77 -19.09
C ASP A 13 7.18 20.42 -17.58
N GLY A 14 6.03 20.07 -16.99
CA GLY A 14 5.91 19.69 -15.58
C GLY A 14 5.92 20.84 -14.57
N LYS A 15 5.83 22.10 -15.02
CA LYS A 15 5.85 23.29 -14.13
C LYS A 15 4.43 23.72 -13.76
N TYR A 16 4.19 23.99 -12.49
CA TYR A 16 2.90 24.51 -12.01
C TYR A 16 2.67 25.96 -12.47
N GLN A 17 1.49 26.23 -13.06
CA GLN A 17 1.06 27.55 -13.50
C GLN A 17 -0.36 27.84 -12.99
N PHE A 18 -0.61 29.12 -12.65
CA PHE A 18 -1.93 29.58 -12.20
C PHE A 18 -2.75 30.08 -13.37
N VAL A 19 -3.95 29.52 -13.57
CA VAL A 19 -4.85 29.88 -14.67
C VAL A 19 -6.17 30.38 -14.10
N SER A 20 -6.64 31.52 -14.61
CA SER A 20 -7.95 32.08 -14.27
C SER A 20 -8.98 31.72 -15.35
N LEU A 21 -9.91 30.81 -15.05
CA LEU A 21 -11.02 30.52 -15.96
C LEU A 21 -12.06 31.64 -15.91
N LYS A 22 -12.21 32.37 -17.02
CA LYS A 22 -13.37 33.23 -17.26
C LYS A 22 -14.51 32.37 -17.80
N ARG A 23 -15.48 32.02 -16.96
CA ARG A 23 -16.75 31.43 -17.43
C ARG A 23 -17.72 32.55 -17.80
N SER A 24 -18.17 32.54 -19.05
CA SER A 24 -19.25 33.41 -19.55
C SER A 24 -20.55 33.10 -18.81
N ARG A 25 -21.18 34.13 -18.23
CA ARG A 25 -22.48 34.04 -17.56
C ARG A 25 -23.58 34.22 -18.62
N SER A 26 -24.37 33.20 -18.89
CA SER A 26 -25.62 33.35 -19.66
C SER A 26 -26.77 33.65 -18.68
N HIS A 27 -27.49 34.76 -18.92
CA HIS A 27 -28.72 35.11 -18.23
C HIS A 27 -29.91 34.43 -18.95
N HIS A 28 -30.71 33.65 -18.22
CA HIS A 28 -31.99 33.14 -18.70
C HIS A 28 -33.08 34.19 -18.47
N HIS A 29 -33.67 34.71 -19.55
CA HIS A 29 -34.96 35.37 -19.54
C HIS A 29 -35.97 34.48 -20.27
N HIS A 30 -36.85 33.85 -19.51
CA HIS A 30 -38.05 33.20 -20.05
C HIS A 30 -39.13 34.28 -20.25
N ARG A 31 -39.60 34.44 -21.49
CA ARG A 31 -40.83 35.17 -21.79
C ARG A 31 -41.70 34.30 -22.69
N HIS A 32 -42.73 33.70 -22.10
CA HIS A 32 -43.75 32.91 -22.78
C HIS A 32 -44.74 33.85 -23.51
N HIS A 33 -45.00 33.58 -24.79
CA HIS A 33 -46.19 34.08 -25.48
C HIS A 33 -46.94 32.88 -26.05
N HIS A 34 -48.16 32.65 -25.54
CA HIS A 34 -49.13 31.73 -26.09
C HIS A 34 -49.97 32.47 -27.14
N HIS A 35 -50.08 31.92 -28.35
CA HIS A 35 -51.13 32.30 -29.30
C HIS A 35 -52.19 31.18 -29.30
N HIS A 36 -53.45 31.57 -29.09
CA HIS A 36 -54.62 30.74 -29.27
C HIS A 36 -54.95 30.66 -30.77
N GLU A 37 -55.05 29.45 -31.33
CA GLU A 37 -55.75 29.19 -32.58
C GLU A 37 -57.22 28.85 -32.28
N GLU A 38 -58.14 29.47 -33.01
CA GLU A 38 -59.57 29.19 -33.00
C GLU A 38 -59.95 28.59 -34.37
N PRO A 39 -60.71 27.47 -34.45
CA PRO A 39 -61.03 26.85 -35.73
C PRO A 39 -62.35 27.38 -36.32
N ALA A 40 -62.34 27.73 -37.61
CA ALA A 40 -63.51 28.14 -38.38
C ALA A 40 -64.35 26.95 -38.90
N PRO A 41 -65.69 27.07 -39.06
CA PRO A 41 -66.52 26.05 -39.71
C PRO A 41 -66.72 26.29 -41.22
N ALA A 42 -67.06 25.20 -41.92
CA ALA A 42 -67.19 25.02 -43.37
C ALA A 42 -68.52 25.60 -43.97
N PRO A 43 -68.68 25.67 -45.31
CA PRO A 43 -69.37 26.76 -46.01
C PRO A 43 -70.84 26.49 -46.42
N ALA A 44 -71.54 27.57 -46.80
CA ALA A 44 -72.84 27.58 -47.49
C ALA A 44 -72.72 28.20 -48.90
N PRO A 45 -73.67 27.94 -49.83
CA PRO A 45 -73.43 27.91 -51.28
C PRO A 45 -73.46 29.28 -51.99
N CYS A 46 -72.81 29.27 -53.16
CA CYS A 46 -72.49 30.40 -54.06
C CYS A 46 -73.69 31.24 -54.54
N PRO A 47 -73.42 32.51 -54.90
CA PRO A 47 -73.96 33.11 -56.11
C PRO A 47 -72.87 33.53 -57.12
N ALA A 48 -73.34 33.81 -58.34
CA ALA A 48 -72.63 33.98 -59.62
C ALA A 48 -71.60 35.15 -59.68
N PRO A 49 -70.76 35.23 -60.74
CA PRO A 49 -69.43 35.83 -60.66
C PRO A 49 -69.44 37.34 -60.82
N THR A 50 -68.62 38.01 -60.00
CA THR A 50 -68.24 39.42 -60.16
C THR A 50 -66.75 39.43 -60.54
N PRO A 51 -66.28 40.28 -61.48
CA PRO A 51 -64.92 40.18 -62.00
C PRO A 51 -63.88 40.44 -60.91
N ALA A 52 -62.86 39.58 -60.86
CA ALA A 52 -61.83 39.56 -59.84
C ALA A 52 -60.97 40.84 -59.87
N PRO A 53 -60.74 41.51 -58.73
CA PRO A 53 -59.69 42.52 -58.63
C PRO A 53 -58.30 41.86 -58.73
N PRO A 54 -57.28 42.59 -59.21
CA PRO A 54 -55.92 42.06 -59.34
C PRO A 54 -55.37 41.60 -57.98
N PRO A 55 -54.49 40.58 -57.96
CA PRO A 55 -53.96 40.04 -56.72
C PRO A 55 -53.23 41.14 -55.93
N PRO A 56 -53.46 41.24 -54.61
CA PRO A 56 -52.69 42.17 -53.79
C PRO A 56 -51.21 41.82 -53.89
N PRO A 57 -50.30 42.82 -53.92
CA PRO A 57 -48.87 42.56 -53.87
C PRO A 57 -48.55 41.71 -52.64
N PRO A 58 -47.56 40.79 -52.73
CA PRO A 58 -47.19 39.94 -51.61
C PRO A 58 -46.90 40.83 -50.39
N PRO A 59 -47.40 40.49 -49.20
CA PRO A 59 -47.18 41.29 -48.01
C PRO A 59 -45.67 41.42 -47.80
N VAL A 60 -45.16 42.63 -48.01
CA VAL A 60 -43.78 42.97 -47.68
C VAL A 60 -43.66 42.85 -46.16
N HIS A 61 -43.00 41.79 -45.71
CA HIS A 61 -42.81 41.46 -44.31
C HIS A 61 -41.80 42.44 -43.68
N HIS A 62 -42.24 43.67 -43.42
CA HIS A 62 -41.48 44.76 -42.79
C HIS A 62 -41.34 44.54 -41.26
N CYS A 63 -40.76 43.43 -40.82
CA CYS A 63 -40.57 43.17 -39.39
C CYS A 63 -39.12 42.86 -38.99
N CYS A 64 -38.17 43.01 -39.89
CA CYS A 64 -36.79 42.61 -39.64
C CYS A 64 -35.86 43.77 -39.99
N ARG A 65 -35.03 44.23 -39.04
CA ARG A 65 -33.90 45.14 -39.32
C ARG A 65 -33.04 44.54 -40.43
N ASP A 66 -32.31 45.38 -41.17
CA ASP A 66 -31.43 44.95 -42.27
C ASP A 66 -30.37 43.91 -41.87
N ASP A 67 -30.06 43.80 -40.56
CA ASP A 67 -29.16 42.78 -39.99
C ASP A 67 -29.86 41.47 -39.57
N CYS A 68 -31.10 41.23 -40.02
CA CYS A 68 -31.83 40.03 -39.65
C CYS A 68 -31.24 38.80 -40.36
N ALA A 69 -30.94 37.76 -39.60
CA ALA A 69 -30.36 36.53 -40.14
C ALA A 69 -31.28 35.75 -41.10
N HIS A 70 -32.54 36.18 -41.29
CA HIS A 70 -33.55 35.58 -42.17
C HIS A 70 -33.68 34.05 -42.05
N ILE A 71 -33.43 33.52 -40.86
CA ILE A 71 -33.52 32.08 -40.60
C ILE A 71 -34.99 31.70 -40.54
N ALA A 72 -35.39 30.73 -41.36
CA ALA A 72 -36.76 30.24 -41.33
C ALA A 72 -37.01 29.49 -40.00
N ALA A 73 -38.25 29.51 -39.50
CA ALA A 73 -38.64 28.78 -38.30
C ALA A 73 -38.15 27.30 -38.25
N PRO A 74 -38.25 26.49 -39.32
CA PRO A 74 -37.71 25.12 -39.30
C PRO A 74 -36.19 25.08 -39.14
N GLU A 75 -35.44 25.96 -39.80
CA GLU A 75 -33.98 26.02 -39.71
C GLU A 75 -33.53 26.41 -38.30
N TYR A 76 -34.27 27.31 -37.64
CA TYR A 76 -34.01 27.67 -36.25
C TYR A 76 -34.25 26.50 -35.30
N ASN A 77 -35.33 25.73 -35.51
CA ASN A 77 -35.61 24.53 -34.72
C ASN A 77 -34.53 23.45 -34.92
N ASP A 78 -34.05 23.25 -36.14
CA ASP A 78 -32.94 22.34 -36.44
C ASP A 78 -31.65 22.74 -35.70
N LEU A 79 -31.38 24.05 -35.62
CA LEU A 79 -30.23 24.56 -34.86
C LEU A 79 -30.40 24.29 -33.37
N LEU A 80 -31.57 24.53 -32.79
CA LEU A 80 -31.84 24.22 -31.38
C LEU A 80 -31.70 22.73 -31.08
N ASP A 81 -32.16 21.87 -32.00
CA ASP A 81 -32.05 20.42 -31.88
C ASP A 81 -30.61 19.93 -31.94
N ARG A 82 -29.80 20.47 -32.87
CA ARG A 82 -28.36 20.19 -32.94
C ARG A 82 -27.65 20.66 -31.68
N GLU A 83 -27.99 21.85 -31.22
CA GLU A 83 -27.38 22.47 -30.04
C GLU A 83 -27.70 21.68 -28.77
N ARG A 84 -28.95 21.20 -28.60
CA ARG A 84 -29.33 20.25 -27.55
C ARG A 84 -28.52 18.96 -27.61
N LYS A 85 -28.46 18.31 -28.79
CA LYS A 85 -27.69 17.05 -28.97
C LYS A 85 -26.20 17.23 -28.64
N LEU A 86 -25.62 18.37 -29.04
CA LEU A 86 -24.23 18.69 -28.72
C LEU A 86 -24.01 18.88 -27.22
N ARG A 87 -24.94 19.52 -26.50
CA ARG A 87 -24.86 19.62 -25.03
C ARG A 87 -24.94 18.24 -24.37
N GLU A 88 -25.90 17.42 -24.77
CA GLU A 88 -26.07 16.06 -24.24
C GLU A 88 -24.81 15.20 -24.46
N ALA A 89 -24.24 15.24 -25.66
CA ALA A 89 -23.00 14.54 -25.99
C ALA A 89 -21.81 15.07 -25.17
N ASN A 90 -21.68 16.39 -25.01
CA ASN A 90 -20.61 16.99 -24.23
C ASN A 90 -20.73 16.61 -22.74
N ASP A 91 -21.95 16.60 -22.18
CA ASP A 91 -22.20 16.18 -20.81
C ASP A 91 -21.88 14.68 -20.60
N ALA A 92 -22.17 13.83 -21.59
CA ALA A 92 -21.80 12.42 -21.56
C ALA A 92 -20.27 12.25 -21.58
N LEU A 93 -19.59 12.90 -22.53
CA LEU A 93 -18.13 12.88 -22.63
C LEU A 93 -17.46 13.45 -21.38
N ALA A 94 -18.02 14.48 -20.75
CA ALA A 94 -17.49 15.05 -19.52
C ALA A 94 -17.56 14.04 -18.35
N ARG A 95 -18.65 13.28 -18.25
CA ARG A 95 -18.79 12.20 -17.26
C ARG A 95 -17.79 11.08 -17.52
N GLU A 96 -17.67 10.61 -18.76
CA GLU A 96 -16.71 9.58 -19.14
C GLU A 96 -15.27 10.03 -18.88
N ASN A 97 -14.92 11.27 -19.23
CA ASN A 97 -13.59 11.83 -18.98
C ASN A 97 -13.27 11.89 -17.48
N TYR A 98 -14.26 12.20 -16.65
CA TYR A 98 -14.11 12.17 -15.20
C TYR A 98 -13.90 10.74 -14.68
N THR A 99 -14.70 9.78 -15.13
CA THR A 99 -14.56 8.36 -14.76
C THR A 99 -13.17 7.83 -15.13
N LEU A 100 -12.72 8.06 -16.37
CA LEU A 100 -11.40 7.63 -16.83
C LEU A 100 -10.26 8.25 -16.02
N LYS A 101 -10.39 9.51 -15.60
CA LYS A 101 -9.42 10.15 -14.70
C LYS A 101 -9.37 9.46 -13.33
N CYS A 102 -10.52 9.10 -12.76
CA CYS A 102 -10.58 8.36 -11.51
C CYS A 102 -9.97 6.96 -11.64
N ASP A 103 -10.27 6.26 -12.73
CA ASP A 103 -9.74 4.91 -12.98
C ASP A 103 -8.22 4.94 -13.19
N LEU A 104 -7.71 5.93 -13.94
CA LEU A 104 -6.28 6.13 -14.10
C LEU A 104 -5.58 6.38 -12.76
N GLN A 105 -6.14 7.25 -11.93
CA GLN A 105 -5.60 7.52 -10.59
C GLN A 105 -5.59 6.26 -9.71
N ALA A 106 -6.66 5.45 -9.77
CA ALA A 106 -6.72 4.19 -9.03
C ALA A 106 -5.65 3.19 -9.53
N SER A 107 -5.50 3.07 -10.85
CA SER A 107 -4.48 2.22 -11.47
C SER A 107 -3.06 2.68 -11.13
N ASP A 108 -2.80 3.99 -11.07
CA ASP A 108 -1.49 4.54 -10.68
C ASP A 108 -1.15 4.21 -9.23
N VAL A 109 -2.13 4.32 -8.32
CA VAL A 109 -1.96 3.96 -6.91
C VAL A 109 -1.65 2.47 -6.78
N GLU A 110 -2.39 1.63 -7.48
CA GLU A 110 -2.17 0.18 -7.46
C GLU A 110 -0.81 -0.20 -8.06
N GLY A 111 -0.40 0.45 -9.16
CA GLY A 111 0.91 0.26 -9.77
C GLY A 111 2.07 0.58 -8.81
N ARG A 112 1.93 1.65 -8.02
CA ARG A 112 2.91 1.98 -6.96
C ARG A 112 2.91 0.95 -5.84
N ARG A 113 1.73 0.49 -5.40
CA ARG A 113 1.59 -0.55 -4.37
C ARG A 113 2.27 -1.85 -4.79
N LEU A 114 1.99 -2.33 -6.00
CA LEU A 114 2.59 -3.54 -6.55
C LEU A 114 4.10 -3.42 -6.72
N SER A 115 4.58 -2.24 -7.16
CA SER A 115 6.01 -1.97 -7.28
C SER A 115 6.73 -2.02 -5.93
N ALA A 116 6.12 -1.47 -4.87
CA ALA A 116 6.66 -1.56 -3.51
C ALA A 116 6.70 -3.00 -2.99
N LEU A 117 5.64 -3.79 -3.24
CA LEU A 117 5.60 -5.20 -2.88
C LEU A 117 6.66 -6.03 -3.62
N LEU A 118 6.88 -5.76 -4.90
CA LEU A 118 7.91 -6.43 -5.69
C LEU A 118 9.30 -6.20 -5.08
N ILE A 119 9.63 -4.96 -4.73
CA ILE A 119 10.91 -4.61 -4.10
C ILE A 119 11.08 -5.35 -2.77
N SER A 120 10.04 -5.35 -1.92
CA SER A 120 10.06 -6.07 -0.64
C SER A 120 10.28 -7.57 -0.83
N ALA A 121 9.52 -8.19 -1.74
CA ALA A 121 9.62 -9.62 -2.02
C ALA A 121 10.99 -10.00 -2.62
N GLN A 122 11.58 -9.14 -3.44
CA GLN A 122 12.93 -9.31 -3.98
C GLN A 122 13.99 -9.27 -2.86
N ALA A 123 13.88 -8.32 -1.92
CA ALA A 123 14.78 -8.22 -0.79
C ALA A 123 14.70 -9.46 0.12
N GLU A 124 13.49 -9.93 0.44
CA GLU A 124 13.29 -11.17 1.22
C GLU A 124 13.88 -12.39 0.53
N ASN A 125 13.65 -12.52 -0.78
CA ASN A 125 14.25 -13.59 -1.58
C ASN A 125 15.78 -13.56 -1.56
N GLN A 126 16.38 -12.37 -1.52
CA GLN A 126 17.83 -12.22 -1.45
C GLN A 126 18.35 -12.70 -0.08
N LEU A 127 17.71 -12.29 1.02
CA LEU A 127 18.07 -12.75 2.36
C LEU A 127 17.96 -14.27 2.48
N LEU A 128 16.86 -14.86 1.98
CA LEU A 128 16.68 -16.31 1.99
C LEU A 128 17.76 -17.04 1.16
N ARG A 129 18.23 -16.45 0.06
CA ARG A 129 19.35 -17.01 -0.71
C ARG A 129 20.67 -16.97 0.07
N GLU A 130 20.92 -15.86 0.76
CA GLU A 130 22.12 -15.69 1.60
C GLU A 130 22.12 -16.65 2.79
N ASP A 131 20.98 -16.82 3.46
CA ASP A 131 20.79 -17.79 4.54
C ASP A 131 21.00 -19.22 4.06
N ASN A 132 20.39 -19.60 2.92
CA ASN A 132 20.60 -20.92 2.33
C ASN A 132 22.07 -21.18 1.98
N ALA A 133 22.78 -20.17 1.46
CA ALA A 133 24.21 -20.26 1.20
C ALA A 133 25.02 -20.39 2.50
N GLY A 134 24.62 -19.66 3.56
CA GLY A 134 25.17 -19.78 4.91
C GLY A 134 25.03 -21.20 5.46
N LEU A 135 23.80 -21.73 5.44
CA LEU A 135 23.50 -23.08 5.92
C LEU A 135 24.28 -24.15 5.16
N ARG A 136 24.41 -24.03 3.83
CA ARG A 136 25.25 -24.95 3.03
C ARG A 136 26.70 -24.94 3.49
N ARG A 137 27.29 -23.77 3.70
CA ARG A 137 28.66 -23.65 4.26
C ARG A 137 28.78 -24.25 5.66
N THR A 138 27.77 -24.08 6.51
CA THR A 138 27.73 -24.69 7.85
C THR A 138 27.66 -26.21 7.78
N ILE A 139 26.86 -26.76 6.87
CA ILE A 139 26.78 -28.21 6.64
C ILE A 139 28.12 -28.75 6.13
N GLU A 140 28.74 -28.08 5.16
CA GLU A 140 30.04 -28.48 4.61
C GLU A 140 31.14 -28.47 5.70
N SER A 141 31.19 -27.43 6.53
CA SER A 141 32.18 -27.30 7.61
C SER A 141 31.94 -28.27 8.78
N SER A 142 30.68 -28.55 9.13
CA SER A 142 30.34 -29.54 10.16
C SER A 142 30.58 -30.98 9.68
N GLY A 143 30.28 -31.28 8.42
CA GLY A 143 30.58 -32.57 7.79
C GLY A 143 32.08 -32.88 7.77
N GLY A 144 32.92 -31.89 7.45
CA GLY A 144 34.39 -32.03 7.51
C GLY A 144 34.95 -32.25 8.91
N ASN A 145 34.27 -31.75 9.96
CA ASN A 145 34.67 -31.95 11.35
C ASN A 145 34.11 -33.24 11.96
N ALA A 146 33.00 -33.77 11.46
CA ALA A 146 32.40 -35.02 11.94
C ALA A 146 33.38 -36.20 11.88
N GLY A 147 34.15 -36.32 10.80
CA GLY A 147 35.20 -37.35 10.67
C GLY A 147 36.30 -37.21 11.73
N LYS A 148 36.72 -35.98 12.04
CA LYS A 148 37.74 -35.71 13.09
C LYS A 148 37.20 -36.06 14.48
N TYR A 149 35.94 -35.74 14.76
CA TYR A 149 35.31 -36.10 16.02
C TYR A 149 35.14 -37.61 16.18
N LEU A 150 34.77 -38.33 15.11
CA LEU A 150 34.71 -39.80 15.13
C LEU A 150 36.08 -40.42 15.45
N GLN A 151 37.14 -39.95 14.79
CA GLN A 151 38.51 -40.40 15.08
C GLN A 151 38.93 -40.14 16.53
N GLU A 152 38.62 -38.96 17.08
CA GLU A 152 38.94 -38.66 18.47
C GLU A 152 38.10 -39.50 19.45
N VAL A 153 36.82 -39.77 19.14
CA VAL A 153 35.96 -40.67 19.92
C VAL A 153 36.53 -42.09 19.92
N GLU A 154 36.97 -42.61 18.77
CA GLU A 154 37.63 -43.90 18.69
C GLU A 154 38.93 -43.94 19.49
N ARG A 155 39.75 -42.88 19.40
CA ARG A 155 40.99 -42.75 20.19
C ARG A 155 40.70 -42.77 21.70
N LEU A 156 39.68 -42.03 22.14
CA LEU A 156 39.27 -41.98 23.53
C LEU A 156 38.71 -43.32 24.00
N ARG A 157 37.94 -44.03 23.17
CA ARG A 157 37.46 -45.39 23.45
C ARG A 157 38.63 -46.36 23.67
N HIS A 158 39.67 -46.32 22.84
CA HIS A 158 40.85 -47.17 23.03
C HIS A 158 41.58 -46.85 24.35
N LYS A 159 41.74 -45.56 24.67
CA LYS A 159 42.32 -45.15 25.96
C LYS A 159 41.49 -45.61 27.14
N LEU A 160 40.17 -45.49 27.05
CA LEU A 160 39.23 -45.93 28.08
C LEU A 160 39.33 -47.45 28.28
N GLN A 161 39.30 -48.24 27.20
CA GLN A 161 39.51 -49.68 27.28
C GLN A 161 40.86 -50.05 27.90
N LYS A 162 41.92 -49.28 27.60
CA LYS A 162 43.24 -49.50 28.21
C LYS A 162 43.18 -49.26 29.73
N VAL A 163 42.60 -48.14 30.16
CA VAL A 163 42.43 -47.82 31.59
C VAL A 163 41.53 -48.83 32.29
N GLU A 164 40.45 -49.30 31.64
CA GLU A 164 39.57 -50.35 32.17
C GLU A 164 40.33 -51.67 32.36
N ARG A 165 41.20 -52.06 31.42
CA ARG A 165 42.06 -53.24 31.56
C ARG A 165 43.07 -53.08 32.69
N GLU A 166 43.67 -51.90 32.83
CA GLU A 166 44.60 -51.58 33.91
C GLU A 166 43.90 -51.58 35.27
N LEU A 167 42.69 -51.02 35.38
CA LEU A 167 41.85 -51.06 36.57
C LEU A 167 41.48 -52.50 36.90
N ALA A 168 41.03 -53.29 35.93
CA ALA A 168 40.70 -54.69 36.12
C ALA A 168 41.92 -55.51 36.56
N ALA A 169 43.11 -55.20 36.03
CA ALA A 169 44.36 -55.81 36.51
C ALA A 169 44.66 -55.43 37.96
N ARG A 170 44.57 -54.15 38.32
CA ARG A 170 44.76 -53.67 39.70
C ARG A 170 43.76 -54.28 40.68
N LEU A 171 42.49 -54.43 40.28
CA LEU A 171 41.45 -55.08 41.08
C LEU A 171 41.72 -56.59 41.23
N ARG A 172 42.22 -57.26 40.18
CA ARG A 172 42.65 -58.67 40.26
C ARG A 172 43.86 -58.88 41.18
N HIS A 173 44.72 -57.88 41.34
CA HIS A 173 45.90 -57.95 42.20
C HIS A 173 45.65 -57.59 43.68
N GLY A 174 44.40 -57.33 44.08
CA GLY A 174 43.99 -57.18 45.47
C GLY A 174 44.57 -55.93 46.20
N PRO A 175 44.05 -55.58 47.39
CA PRO A 175 44.29 -54.31 48.07
C PRO A 175 45.63 -54.26 48.82
N HIS A 176 46.69 -54.89 48.32
CA HIS A 176 47.98 -54.97 49.01
C HIS A 176 48.83 -53.69 48.92
N HIS A 177 48.31 -52.60 48.33
CA HIS A 177 49.03 -51.32 48.18
C HIS A 177 48.34 -50.12 48.86
N HIS A 178 47.23 -50.32 49.58
CA HIS A 178 46.53 -49.19 50.22
C HIS A 178 47.25 -48.57 51.42
N HIS A 179 48.32 -49.20 51.95
CA HIS A 179 49.07 -48.65 53.09
C HIS A 179 50.25 -47.73 52.72
N HIS A 180 50.66 -47.66 51.45
CA HIS A 180 51.79 -46.80 51.04
C HIS A 180 51.46 -45.68 50.04
N PHE A 181 50.20 -45.57 49.61
CA PHE A 181 49.76 -44.56 48.63
C PHE A 181 49.13 -43.29 49.23
N GLY A 182 49.14 -43.15 50.57
CA GLY A 182 48.37 -42.15 51.30
C GLY A 182 48.95 -40.73 51.38
N HIS A 183 50.23 -40.50 51.04
CA HIS A 183 50.88 -39.23 51.39
C HIS A 183 51.22 -38.29 50.21
N GLY A 184 51.16 -38.75 48.96
CA GLY A 184 51.57 -37.95 47.78
C GLY A 184 50.45 -37.59 46.79
N LEU A 185 49.46 -38.48 46.60
CA LEU A 185 48.36 -38.26 45.65
C LEU A 185 47.23 -37.37 46.20
N GLY A 186 47.08 -37.29 47.52
CA GLY A 186 46.07 -36.45 48.16
C GLY A 186 46.25 -34.96 47.87
N HIS A 187 47.50 -34.50 47.78
CA HIS A 187 47.80 -33.08 47.54
C HIS A 187 47.49 -32.65 46.10
N GLY A 188 47.94 -33.39 45.09
CA GLY A 188 47.68 -33.02 43.69
C GLY A 188 46.20 -33.16 43.29
N VAL A 189 45.49 -34.13 43.87
CA VAL A 189 44.04 -34.27 43.68
C VAL A 189 43.30 -33.14 44.41
N ALA A 190 43.72 -32.75 45.61
CA ALA A 190 43.14 -31.62 46.34
C ALA A 190 43.35 -30.29 45.60
N GLU A 191 44.56 -30.02 45.10
CA GLU A 191 44.84 -28.81 44.30
C GLU A 191 43.98 -28.76 43.03
N ARG A 192 43.82 -29.89 42.33
CA ARG A 192 42.97 -29.97 41.15
C ARG A 192 41.49 -29.75 41.49
N ILE A 193 41.02 -30.26 42.62
CA ILE A 193 39.66 -30.02 43.11
C ILE A 193 39.47 -28.53 43.43
N GLU A 194 40.45 -27.88 44.06
CA GLU A 194 40.39 -26.45 44.37
C GLU A 194 40.43 -25.55 43.13
N GLU A 195 41.23 -25.92 42.13
CA GLU A 195 41.26 -25.26 40.83
C GLU A 195 39.90 -25.36 40.13
N LEU A 196 39.32 -26.56 40.07
CA LEU A 196 37.97 -26.76 39.50
C LEU A 196 36.92 -25.97 40.27
N ARG A 197 36.98 -25.91 41.60
CA ARG A 197 36.08 -25.07 42.42
C ARG A 197 36.25 -23.57 42.13
N ARG A 198 37.47 -23.10 41.83
CA ARG A 198 37.71 -21.71 41.41
C ARG A 198 37.10 -21.43 40.03
N ILE A 199 37.27 -22.36 39.10
CA ILE A 199 36.68 -22.26 37.75
C ILE A 199 35.16 -22.23 37.83
N VAL A 200 34.54 -23.14 38.60
CA VAL A 200 33.07 -23.18 38.79
C VAL A 200 32.57 -21.84 39.32
N ARG A 201 33.17 -21.32 40.39
CA ARG A 201 32.78 -20.01 40.95
C ARG A 201 32.94 -18.85 39.98
N ALA A 202 33.99 -18.86 39.16
CA ALA A 202 34.19 -17.84 38.13
C ALA A 202 33.12 -17.93 37.03
N TRP A 203 32.66 -19.13 36.68
CA TRP A 203 31.58 -19.33 35.72
C TRP A 203 30.20 -19.00 36.29
N GLU A 204 29.96 -19.28 37.57
CA GLU A 204 28.75 -18.86 38.28
C GLU A 204 28.60 -17.32 38.23
N GLY A 205 29.65 -16.57 38.58
CA GLY A 205 29.60 -15.10 38.49
C GLY A 205 29.40 -14.56 37.07
N LYS A 206 29.96 -15.24 36.04
CA LYS A 206 29.70 -14.88 34.63
C LYS A 206 28.26 -15.18 34.23
N TYR A 207 27.71 -16.31 34.68
CA TYR A 207 26.33 -16.68 34.43
C TYR A 207 25.38 -15.66 35.05
N ASP A 208 25.60 -15.27 36.31
CA ASP A 208 24.80 -14.25 37.00
C ASP A 208 24.83 -12.90 36.26
N GLY A 209 26.01 -12.49 35.77
CA GLY A 209 26.15 -11.28 34.96
C GLY A 209 25.35 -11.32 33.66
N VAL A 210 25.39 -12.46 32.94
CA VAL A 210 24.59 -12.68 31.73
C VAL A 210 23.10 -12.72 32.05
N GLU A 211 22.72 -13.34 33.18
CA GLU A 211 21.34 -13.44 33.62
C GLU A 211 20.75 -12.06 33.94
N GLU A 212 21.48 -11.20 34.68
CA GLU A 212 21.05 -9.83 34.97
C GLU A 212 20.94 -9.00 33.68
N GLN A 213 21.90 -9.13 32.76
CA GLN A 213 21.83 -8.46 31.46
C GLN A 213 20.59 -8.89 30.67
N ASN A 214 20.30 -10.19 30.63
CA ASN A 214 19.11 -10.73 29.96
C ASN A 214 17.82 -10.23 30.61
N ARG A 215 17.78 -10.18 31.95
CA ARG A 215 16.66 -9.63 32.73
C ARG A 215 16.43 -8.16 32.40
N ARG A 216 17.49 -7.36 32.28
CA ARG A 216 17.42 -5.96 31.85
C ARG A 216 16.88 -5.82 30.42
N LEU A 217 17.43 -6.56 29.46
CA LEU A 217 16.98 -6.52 28.07
C LEU A 217 15.51 -6.91 27.93
N ARG A 218 15.03 -7.88 28.71
CA ARG A 218 13.60 -8.25 28.73
C ARG A 218 12.71 -7.12 29.24
N ARG A 219 13.16 -6.36 30.25
CA ARG A 219 12.43 -5.17 30.74
C ARG A 219 12.36 -4.09 29.65
N GLU A 220 13.50 -3.76 29.03
CA GLU A 220 13.57 -2.76 27.95
C GLU A 220 12.69 -3.17 26.74
N LEU A 221 12.71 -4.44 26.34
CA LEU A 221 11.83 -4.97 25.29
C LEU A 221 10.34 -4.86 25.67
N HIS A 222 10.00 -5.10 26.94
CA HIS A 222 8.63 -4.97 27.40
C HIS A 222 8.17 -3.50 27.36
N GLU A 223 9.00 -2.58 27.83
CA GLU A 223 8.74 -1.13 27.76
C GLU A 223 8.53 -0.67 26.32
N GLN A 224 9.39 -1.09 25.38
CA GLN A 224 9.23 -0.80 23.96
C GLN A 224 7.91 -1.34 23.39
N ARG A 225 7.53 -2.57 23.74
CA ARG A 225 6.25 -3.15 23.33
C ARG A 225 5.05 -2.34 23.85
N CYS A 226 5.11 -1.85 25.08
CA CYS A 226 4.07 -0.99 25.64
C CYS A 226 3.95 0.34 24.87
N VAL A 227 5.08 0.95 24.49
CA VAL A 227 5.08 2.18 23.68
C VAL A 227 4.45 1.92 22.31
N VAL A 228 4.84 0.84 21.63
CA VAL A 228 4.28 0.46 20.32
C VAL A 228 2.77 0.21 20.42
N ALA A 229 2.32 -0.53 21.43
CA ALA A 229 0.90 -0.77 21.66
C ALA A 229 0.11 0.53 21.87
N GLY A 230 0.65 1.48 22.64
CA GLY A 230 0.04 2.80 22.80
C GLY A 230 0.01 3.63 21.51
N GLN A 231 1.02 3.49 20.64
CA GLN A 231 1.01 4.11 19.31
C GLN A 231 -0.06 3.50 18.41
N ASP A 232 -0.19 2.17 18.41
CA ASP A 232 -1.22 1.45 17.65
C ASP A 232 -2.64 1.85 18.06
N GLU A 233 -2.89 2.02 19.36
CA GLU A 233 -4.18 2.52 19.87
C GLU A 233 -4.50 3.91 19.34
N ARG A 234 -3.53 4.83 19.35
CA ARG A 234 -3.72 6.18 18.79
C ARG A 234 -3.95 6.14 17.28
N ILE A 235 -3.22 5.29 16.55
CA ILE A 235 -3.42 5.12 15.10
C ILE A 235 -4.85 4.63 14.84
N ARG A 236 -5.32 3.62 15.57
CA ARG A 236 -6.71 3.13 15.46
C ARG A 236 -7.74 4.22 15.77
N GLU A 237 -7.46 5.09 16.74
CA GLU A 237 -8.33 6.24 17.04
C GLU A 237 -8.36 7.24 15.88
N TYR A 238 -7.19 7.62 15.36
CA TYR A 238 -7.10 8.52 14.21
C TYR A 238 -7.76 7.93 12.97
N GLU A 239 -7.57 6.65 12.69
CA GLU A 239 -8.26 5.97 11.62
C GLU A 239 -9.78 6.00 11.80
N ARG A 240 -10.29 5.78 13.02
CA ARG A 240 -11.72 5.86 13.31
C ARG A 240 -12.27 7.26 13.01
N ILE A 241 -11.55 8.31 13.43
CA ILE A 241 -11.92 9.71 13.16
C ILE A 241 -11.92 9.98 11.65
N LEU A 242 -10.84 9.61 10.96
CA LEU A 242 -10.69 9.84 9.52
C LEU A 242 -11.74 9.07 8.70
N ARG A 243 -12.09 7.83 9.09
CA ARG A 243 -13.20 7.06 8.50
C ARG A 243 -14.54 7.76 8.73
N ARG A 244 -14.81 8.25 9.95
CA ARG A 244 -16.05 8.98 10.27
C ARG A 244 -16.25 10.21 9.38
N HIS A 245 -15.15 10.88 9.00
CA HIS A 245 -15.19 12.06 8.14
C HIS A 245 -15.01 11.76 6.65
N GLY A 246 -14.99 10.48 6.24
CA GLY A 246 -14.92 10.08 4.83
C GLY A 246 -13.54 10.24 4.18
N PHE A 247 -12.49 10.45 4.97
CA PHE A 247 -11.11 10.56 4.47
C PHE A 247 -10.45 9.20 4.19
N ILE A 248 -10.98 8.12 4.79
CA ILE A 248 -10.52 6.73 4.58
C ILE A 248 -11.75 5.87 4.24
N ARG A 249 -11.69 5.10 3.16
CA ARG A 249 -12.79 4.21 2.72
C ARG A 249 -12.77 2.90 3.50
N TYR A 250 -13.94 2.27 3.70
CA TYR A 250 -14.01 0.88 4.17
C TYR A 250 -13.47 -0.02 3.04
N GLU A 251 -12.36 -0.70 3.29
CA GLU A 251 -12.02 -1.93 2.57
C GLU A 251 -12.84 -3.10 3.11
#